data_AF-A0A5B7JGZ1-F1
#
_entry.id   AF-A0A5B7JGZ1-F1
#
_cell.length_a   1.000
_cell.length_b   1.000
_cell.length_c   1.000
_cell.angle_alpha   90.00
_cell.angle_beta   90.00
_cell.angle_gamma   90.00
#
_symmetry.space_group_name_H-M   'P 1'
#
loop_
_entity.id
_entity.type
_entity.pdbx_description
1 polymer ?
#
loop_
_entity_poly.entity_id
_entity_poly.type
_entity_poly.pdbx_seq_one_letter_code
_entity_poly.pdbx_strand_id
1 'polypeptide(L)'
;MDISQNMDLSDLFQGFAMSAPPRSPCIPAWDLPLVFNSLTKAPYEPLRLASLQDVTLKVSFLLALASARRVSELHGLSAEVRHSRGRSSMTFSLAADFLAKTQVPGDDSQSEFSIRALAKSVGDSESDWLLCPVREYLRRTRDCRPRWSRLFVTVSEPQRVIQRAYQDVSEEDMRSVKINAHEIG
;
A
#
# COMPACT_ATOMS: atom_id res chain seq x y z
N MET A 1 -47.22 -2.69 20.24
CA MET A 1 -46.09 -1.76 20.22
C MET A 1 -44.91 -2.52 19.68
N ASP A 2 -44.55 -2.29 18.41
CA ASP A 2 -43.46 -2.98 17.73
C ASP A 2 -42.12 -2.40 18.17
N ILE A 3 -41.40 -3.14 19.01
CA ILE A 3 -40.08 -2.77 19.54
C ILE A 3 -39.00 -2.73 18.42
N SER A 4 -39.30 -3.31 17.25
CA SER A 4 -38.37 -3.46 16.13
C SER A 4 -38.07 -2.18 15.32
N GLN A 5 -38.76 -1.06 15.57
CA GLN A 5 -38.59 0.19 14.77
C GLN A 5 -37.88 1.32 15.52
N ASN A 6 -37.39 1.08 16.74
CA ASN A 6 -36.79 2.16 17.52
C ASN A 6 -35.32 2.41 17.09
N MET A 7 -35.10 3.54 16.42
CA MET A 7 -33.81 3.97 15.87
C MET A 7 -32.72 4.07 16.95
N ASP A 8 -33.07 4.53 18.16
CA ASP A 8 -32.14 4.70 19.27
C ASP A 8 -31.60 3.35 19.78
N LEU A 9 -32.42 2.30 19.71
CA LEU A 9 -32.00 0.95 20.08
C LEU A 9 -31.06 0.35 19.02
N SER A 10 -31.32 0.58 17.73
CA SER A 10 -30.40 0.16 16.66
C SER A 10 -29.03 0.84 16.79
N ASP A 11 -29.00 2.13 17.09
CA ASP A 11 -27.76 2.88 17.30
C ASP A 11 -27.01 2.37 18.54
N LEU A 12 -27.74 2.04 19.61
CA LEU A 12 -27.17 1.43 20.81
C LEU A 12 -26.58 0.04 20.53
N PHE A 13 -27.30 -0.83 19.80
CA PHE A 13 -26.78 -2.15 19.43
C PHE A 13 -25.61 -2.07 18.45
N GLN A 14 -25.61 -1.09 17.55
CA GLN A 14 -24.47 -0.79 16.69
C GLN A 14 -23.26 -0.31 17.52
N GLY A 15 -23.50 0.52 18.53
CA GLY A 15 -22.50 0.90 19.53
C GLY A 15 -21.90 -0.30 20.28
N PHE A 16 -22.75 -1.23 20.72
CA PHE A 16 -22.29 -2.46 21.36
C PHE A 16 -21.50 -3.37 20.43
N ALA A 17 -21.93 -3.51 19.17
CA ALA A 17 -21.21 -4.26 18.15
C ALA A 17 -19.84 -3.63 17.81
N MET A 18 -19.73 -2.30 17.87
CA MET A 18 -18.44 -1.60 17.72
C MET A 18 -17.54 -1.76 18.96
N SER A 19 -18.13 -1.82 20.16
CA SER A 19 -17.41 -1.99 21.43
C SER A 19 -16.90 -3.42 21.67
N ALA A 20 -17.53 -4.41 21.02
CA ALA A 20 -17.14 -5.81 21.06
C ALA A 20 -16.51 -6.18 19.70
N PRO A 21 -15.21 -5.92 19.50
CA PRO A 21 -14.56 -6.23 18.24
C PRO A 21 -14.78 -7.72 17.93
N PRO A 22 -15.20 -8.07 16.70
CA PRO A 22 -15.28 -9.46 16.26
C PRO A 22 -13.96 -10.14 16.62
N ARG A 23 -14.03 -11.32 17.24
CA ARG A 23 -12.82 -12.08 17.61
C ARG A 23 -11.95 -12.16 16.36
N SER A 24 -10.74 -11.60 16.47
CA SER A 24 -9.78 -11.62 15.38
C SER A 24 -9.67 -13.06 14.90
N PRO A 25 -9.76 -13.31 13.57
CA PRO A 25 -9.56 -14.64 13.05
C PRO A 25 -8.24 -15.18 13.62
N CYS A 26 -8.22 -16.45 14.02
CA CYS A 26 -6.99 -17.10 14.43
C CYS A 26 -6.09 -17.18 13.19
N ILE A 27 -5.24 -16.18 13.02
CA ILE A 27 -4.26 -16.16 11.94
C ILE A 27 -3.20 -17.19 12.33
N PRO A 28 -2.88 -18.16 11.46
CA PRO A 28 -1.80 -19.11 11.75
C PRO A 28 -0.52 -18.34 12.04
N ALA A 29 0.33 -18.89 12.92
CA ALA A 29 1.62 -18.28 13.21
C ALA A 29 2.39 -18.03 11.90
N TRP A 30 2.79 -16.78 11.69
CA TRP A 30 3.51 -16.37 10.50
C TRP A 30 4.99 -16.74 10.64
N ASP A 31 5.52 -17.52 9.70
CA ASP A 31 6.94 -17.89 9.62
C ASP A 31 7.60 -17.17 8.43
N LEU A 32 8.30 -16.06 8.71
CA LEU A 32 8.95 -15.25 7.69
C LEU A 32 10.06 -16.03 6.93
N PRO A 33 10.96 -16.77 7.60
CA PRO A 33 11.89 -17.67 6.92
C PRO A 33 11.23 -18.65 5.95
N LEU A 34 10.10 -19.28 6.34
CA LEU A 34 9.37 -20.19 5.46
C LEU A 34 8.88 -19.48 4.19
N VAL A 35 8.33 -18.28 4.33
CA VAL A 35 7.84 -17.48 3.19
C VAL A 35 8.99 -17.09 2.27
N PHE A 36 10.12 -16.64 2.81
CA PHE A 36 11.31 -16.36 1.99
C PHE A 36 11.82 -17.59 1.23
N ASN A 37 11.86 -18.75 1.89
CA ASN A 37 12.22 -20.02 1.24
C ASN A 37 11.20 -20.46 0.18
N SER A 38 9.93 -20.10 0.33
CA SER A 38 8.91 -20.33 -0.72
C SER A 38 9.13 -19.39 -1.91
N LEU A 39 9.47 -18.12 -1.68
CA LEU A 39 9.68 -17.12 -2.73
C LEU A 39 10.90 -17.40 -3.62
N THR A 40 11.82 -18.27 -3.19
CA THR A 40 12.97 -18.72 -4.00
C THR A 40 12.66 -19.94 -4.88
N LYS A 41 11.43 -20.46 -4.82
CA LYS A 41 10.99 -21.68 -5.52
C LYS A 41 9.83 -21.38 -6.47
N ALA A 42 9.44 -22.38 -7.27
CA ALA A 42 8.20 -22.34 -8.03
C ALA A 42 7.00 -22.08 -7.09
N PRO A 43 5.99 -21.29 -7.50
CA PRO A 43 5.81 -20.68 -8.82
C PRO A 43 6.53 -19.32 -9.00
N TYR A 44 7.21 -18.81 -7.96
CA TYR A 44 7.80 -17.47 -7.94
C TYR A 44 9.17 -17.37 -8.62
N GLU A 45 9.84 -18.50 -8.84
CA GLU A 45 11.09 -18.65 -9.58
C GLU A 45 11.01 -19.82 -10.57
N PRO A 46 11.64 -19.73 -11.77
CA PRO A 46 12.43 -18.60 -12.24
C PRO A 46 11.55 -17.41 -12.63
N LEU A 47 11.94 -16.22 -12.23
CA LEU A 47 11.16 -14.98 -12.34
C LEU A 47 10.70 -14.66 -13.78
N ARG A 48 11.40 -15.16 -14.80
CA ARG A 48 11.03 -15.03 -16.22
C ARG A 48 9.87 -15.93 -16.65
N LEU A 49 9.65 -17.06 -15.97
CA LEU A 49 8.59 -18.02 -16.28
C LEU A 49 7.39 -17.90 -15.34
N ALA A 50 7.58 -17.32 -14.15
CA ALA A 50 6.50 -17.04 -13.20
C ALA A 50 5.36 -16.24 -13.86
N SER A 51 4.11 -16.46 -13.44
CA SER A 51 2.97 -15.69 -13.96
C SER A 51 3.06 -14.22 -13.53
N LEU A 52 2.33 -13.31 -14.21
CA LEU A 52 2.28 -11.91 -13.77
C LEU A 52 1.71 -11.78 -12.35
N GLN A 53 0.76 -12.64 -11.98
CA GLN A 53 0.18 -12.69 -10.63
C GLN A 53 1.24 -13.06 -9.59
N ASP A 54 2.02 -14.12 -9.82
CA ASP A 54 3.06 -14.58 -8.88
C ASP A 54 4.17 -13.54 -8.73
N VAL A 55 4.58 -12.90 -9.84
CA VAL A 55 5.54 -11.79 -9.81
C VAL A 55 4.96 -10.61 -9.02
N THR A 56 3.67 -10.29 -9.20
CA THR A 56 2.99 -9.22 -8.46
C THR A 56 2.99 -9.50 -6.97
N LEU A 57 2.62 -10.72 -6.55
CA LEU A 57 2.62 -11.15 -5.14
C LEU A 57 4.01 -11.08 -4.52
N LYS A 58 5.02 -11.57 -5.24
CA LYS A 58 6.42 -11.50 -4.81
C LYS A 58 6.87 -10.06 -4.62
N VAL A 59 6.58 -9.19 -5.59
CA VAL A 59 6.93 -7.77 -5.53
C VAL A 59 6.19 -7.07 -4.40
N SER A 60 4.87 -7.25 -4.29
CA SER A 60 4.08 -6.59 -3.24
C SER A 60 4.54 -7.00 -1.85
N PHE A 61 4.81 -8.29 -1.65
CA PHE A 61 5.27 -8.81 -0.36
C PHE A 61 6.66 -8.25 0.00
N LEU A 62 7.64 -8.41 -0.89
CA LEU A 62 9.01 -7.94 -0.62
C LEU A 62 9.08 -6.42 -0.49
N LEU A 63 8.30 -5.68 -1.27
CA LEU A 63 8.26 -4.23 -1.19
C LEU A 63 7.59 -3.74 0.09
N ALA A 64 6.48 -4.36 0.50
CA ALA A 64 5.84 -4.09 1.79
C ALA A 64 6.81 -4.32 2.95
N LEU A 65 7.50 -5.46 2.92
CA LEU A 65 8.44 -5.85 3.95
C LEU A 65 9.68 -4.95 4.01
N ALA A 66 10.26 -4.61 2.85
CA ALA A 66 11.47 -3.80 2.78
C ALA A 66 11.22 -2.31 3.06
N SER A 67 10.03 -1.79 2.74
CA SER A 67 9.67 -0.39 2.95
C SER A 67 9.02 -0.13 4.32
N ALA A 68 8.43 -1.16 4.95
CA ALA A 68 7.58 -1.04 6.14
C ALA A 68 6.43 -0.01 5.97
N ARG A 69 5.96 0.19 4.74
CA ARG A 69 4.92 1.17 4.40
C ARG A 69 3.52 0.57 4.50
N ARG A 70 2.53 1.44 4.71
CA ARG A 70 1.12 1.03 4.73
C ARG A 70 0.67 0.58 3.34
N VAL A 71 -0.32 -0.31 3.31
CA VAL A 71 -0.92 -0.81 2.05
C VAL A 71 -1.40 0.34 1.16
N SER A 72 -1.99 1.39 1.73
CA SER A 72 -2.41 2.58 0.98
C SER A 72 -1.24 3.30 0.30
N GLU A 73 -0.09 3.42 0.98
CA GLU A 73 1.12 4.05 0.41
C GLU A 73 1.69 3.17 -0.70
N LEU A 74 1.69 1.84 -0.54
CA LEU A 74 2.12 0.91 -1.59
C LEU A 74 1.25 1.02 -2.85
N HIS A 75 -0.06 1.20 -2.70
CA HIS A 75 -0.98 1.50 -3.81
C HIS A 75 -0.80 2.92 -4.40
N GLY A 76 -0.25 3.83 -3.61
CA GLY A 76 0.05 5.21 -4.01
C GLY A 76 1.40 5.38 -4.70
N LEU A 77 2.24 4.33 -4.78
CA LEU A 77 3.54 4.42 -5.42
C LEU A 77 3.44 4.74 -6.91
N SER A 78 4.34 5.59 -7.40
CA SER A 78 4.55 5.87 -8.82
C SER A 78 5.28 4.69 -9.51
N ALA A 79 5.00 4.51 -10.80
CA ALA A 79 5.74 3.59 -11.66
C ALA A 79 7.16 4.10 -11.98
N GLU A 80 7.44 5.38 -11.76
CA GLU A 80 8.75 6.00 -11.97
C GLU A 80 9.69 5.66 -10.81
N VAL A 81 10.40 4.54 -10.95
CA VAL A 81 11.35 4.08 -9.94
C VAL A 81 12.78 4.45 -10.34
N ARG A 82 13.47 5.20 -9.46
CA ARG A 82 14.86 5.64 -9.68
C ARG A 82 15.85 4.61 -9.15
N HIS A 83 16.96 4.42 -9.83
CA HIS A 83 18.05 3.54 -9.39
C HIS A 83 19.31 4.36 -9.09
N SER A 84 20.03 3.99 -8.03
CA SER A 84 21.35 4.58 -7.79
C SER A 84 22.36 4.16 -8.85
N ARG A 85 23.43 4.96 -8.99
CA ARG A 85 24.61 4.56 -9.77
C ARG A 85 25.16 3.26 -9.20
N GLY A 86 25.27 2.22 -10.05
CA GLY A 86 25.68 0.88 -9.63
C GLY A 86 24.55 -0.02 -9.09
N ARG A 87 23.28 0.40 -9.17
CA ARG A 87 22.10 -0.38 -8.75
C ARG A 87 22.14 -0.84 -7.28
N SER A 88 22.84 -0.09 -6.43
CA SER A 88 22.98 -0.35 -5.00
C SER A 88 21.74 0.04 -4.19
N SER A 89 20.83 0.82 -4.76
CA SER A 89 19.53 1.13 -4.18
C SER A 89 18.49 1.44 -5.24
N MET A 90 17.23 1.35 -4.83
CA MET A 90 16.04 1.60 -5.64
C MET A 90 15.16 2.58 -4.87
N THR A 91 14.83 3.70 -5.48
CA THR A 91 14.12 4.82 -4.84
C THR A 91 12.74 4.97 -5.45
N PHE A 92 11.75 5.02 -4.58
CA PHE A 92 10.33 5.04 -4.89
C PHE A 92 9.74 6.36 -4.44
N SER A 93 8.84 6.91 -5.26
CA SER A 93 8.03 8.08 -4.92
C SER A 93 6.54 7.73 -4.90
N LEU A 94 5.78 8.45 -4.08
CA LEU A 94 4.33 8.50 -4.18
C LEU A 94 3.91 9.27 -5.44
N ALA A 95 2.80 8.86 -6.05
CA ALA A 95 2.21 9.55 -7.18
C ALA A 95 1.69 10.93 -6.75
N ALA A 96 1.77 11.92 -7.64
CA ALA A 96 1.40 13.31 -7.33
C ALA A 96 -0.10 13.49 -6.97
N ASP A 97 -0.96 12.55 -7.39
CA ASP A 97 -2.39 12.51 -7.07
C ASP A 97 -2.71 11.77 -5.76
N PHE A 98 -1.68 11.31 -5.02
CA PHE A 98 -1.84 10.55 -3.79
C PHE A 98 -1.30 11.31 -2.58
N LEU A 99 -2.14 11.45 -1.55
CA LEU A 99 -1.75 11.95 -0.24
C LEU A 99 -1.86 10.83 0.80
N ALA A 100 -0.74 10.50 1.45
CA ALA A 100 -0.78 9.53 2.54
C ALA A 100 -1.51 10.12 3.75
N LYS A 101 -2.16 9.25 4.55
CA LYS A 101 -2.88 9.67 5.77
C LYS A 101 -2.01 10.39 6.81
N THR A 102 -0.70 10.23 6.74
CA THR A 102 0.27 10.86 7.64
C THR A 102 0.89 12.14 7.07
N GLN A 103 0.61 12.45 5.80
CA GLN A 103 1.15 13.64 5.14
C GLN A 103 0.24 14.83 5.37
N VAL A 104 0.87 15.98 5.63
CA VAL A 104 0.19 17.27 5.61
C VAL A 104 0.15 17.75 4.14
N PRO A 105 -0.97 18.31 3.65
CA PRO A 105 -1.01 18.90 2.32
C PRO A 105 0.10 19.96 2.16
N GLY A 106 0.92 19.84 1.12
CA GLY A 106 2.07 20.73 0.87
C GLY A 106 3.39 20.30 1.51
N ASP A 107 3.43 19.18 2.25
CA ASP A 107 4.67 18.58 2.76
C ASP A 107 5.14 17.42 1.86
N ASP A 108 6.11 17.71 0.99
CA ASP A 108 6.70 16.73 0.07
C ASP A 108 7.78 15.85 0.75
N SER A 109 8.15 16.12 2.01
CA SER A 109 9.30 15.46 2.67
C SER A 109 9.14 13.95 2.83
N GLN A 110 7.90 13.44 2.86
CA GLN A 110 7.60 12.02 2.99
C GLN A 110 7.21 11.33 1.68
N SER A 111 7.31 12.05 0.54
CA SER A 111 6.89 11.52 -0.76
C SER A 111 7.84 10.46 -1.32
N GLU A 112 9.08 10.36 -0.82
CA GLU A 112 10.12 9.50 -1.39
C GLU A 112 10.84 8.64 -0.34
N PHE A 113 11.18 7.40 -0.70
CA PHE A 113 12.02 6.51 0.11
C PHE A 113 12.91 5.62 -0.75
N SER A 114 14.04 5.16 -0.20
CA SER A 114 15.01 4.29 -0.90
C SER A 114 15.21 2.97 -0.18
N ILE A 115 15.16 1.88 -0.95
CA ILE A 115 15.49 0.52 -0.51
C ILE A 115 16.89 0.19 -1.02
N ARG A 116 17.81 -0.12 -0.10
CA ARG A 116 19.17 -0.54 -0.44
C ARG A 116 19.19 -2.00 -0.89
N ALA A 117 19.95 -2.28 -1.93
CA ALA A 117 20.24 -3.64 -2.36
C ALA A 117 21.05 -4.36 -1.29
N LEU A 118 20.82 -5.67 -1.15
CA LEU A 118 21.54 -6.55 -0.21
C LEU A 118 22.94 -6.92 -0.72
N ALA A 119 23.68 -5.95 -1.24
CA ALA A 119 24.88 -6.15 -2.06
C ALA A 119 26.06 -6.86 -1.35
N LYS A 120 25.98 -7.10 -0.04
CA LYS A 120 26.99 -7.83 0.73
C LYS A 120 26.64 -9.30 0.97
N SER A 121 25.41 -9.75 0.69
CA SER A 121 24.95 -11.11 1.00
C SER A 121 24.52 -11.94 -0.19
N VAL A 122 24.37 -11.32 -1.37
CA VAL A 122 24.15 -12.02 -2.65
C VAL A 122 25.51 -12.07 -3.34
N GLY A 123 25.95 -13.26 -3.74
CA GLY A 123 27.29 -13.48 -4.31
C GLY A 123 27.59 -12.60 -5.53
N ASP A 124 28.86 -12.50 -5.87
CA ASP A 124 29.42 -11.60 -6.90
C ASP A 124 29.01 -11.93 -8.35
N SER A 125 28.00 -12.78 -8.56
CA SER A 125 27.57 -13.19 -9.89
C SER A 125 26.71 -12.10 -10.52
N GLU A 126 27.13 -11.56 -11.68
CA GLU A 126 26.39 -10.53 -12.44
C GLU A 126 24.93 -10.95 -12.77
N SER A 127 24.66 -12.25 -12.80
CA SER A 127 23.35 -12.82 -13.11
C SER A 127 22.33 -12.65 -11.98
N ASP A 128 22.76 -12.62 -10.72
CA ASP A 128 21.85 -12.52 -9.56
C ASP A 128 21.26 -11.11 -9.42
N TRP A 129 22.03 -10.07 -9.79
CA TRP A 129 21.57 -8.67 -9.81
C TRP A 129 20.50 -8.40 -10.87
N LEU A 130 20.38 -9.28 -11.86
CA LEU A 130 19.39 -9.20 -12.93
C LEU A 130 18.01 -9.74 -12.51
N LEU A 131 17.86 -10.28 -11.30
CA LEU A 131 16.62 -10.88 -10.78
C LEU A 131 15.76 -9.97 -9.89
N CYS A 132 15.99 -8.64 -9.86
CA CYS A 132 15.14 -7.72 -9.09
C CYS A 132 13.65 -7.89 -9.46
N PRO A 133 12.78 -8.36 -8.54
CA PRO A 133 11.38 -8.60 -8.83
C PRO A 133 10.64 -7.36 -9.33
N VAL A 134 10.93 -6.19 -8.74
CA VAL A 134 10.31 -4.92 -9.11
C VAL A 134 10.62 -4.56 -10.57
N ARG A 135 11.87 -4.77 -11.01
CA ARG A 135 12.27 -4.48 -12.40
C ARG A 135 11.60 -5.41 -13.39
N GLU A 136 11.51 -6.70 -13.07
CA GLU A 136 10.82 -7.65 -13.93
C GLU A 136 9.32 -7.33 -14.03
N TYR A 137 8.69 -6.94 -12.93
CA TYR A 137 7.30 -6.48 -12.93
C TYR A 137 7.11 -5.23 -13.80
N LEU A 138 7.95 -4.20 -13.62
CA LEU A 138 7.95 -2.98 -14.44
C LEU A 138 8.15 -3.29 -15.92
N ARG A 139 9.06 -4.23 -16.25
CA ARG A 139 9.30 -4.69 -17.62
C ARG A 139 8.05 -5.32 -18.24
N ARG A 140 7.38 -6.21 -17.50
CA ARG A 140 6.17 -6.94 -17.98
C ARG A 140 4.93 -6.06 -18.09
N THR A 141 4.88 -4.97 -17.35
CA THR A 141 3.73 -4.04 -17.31
C THR A 141 3.96 -2.78 -18.13
N ARG A 142 5.08 -2.71 -18.89
CA ARG A 142 5.49 -1.54 -19.66
C ARG A 142 4.39 -1.03 -20.60
N ASP A 143 3.71 -1.93 -21.29
CA ASP A 143 2.69 -1.59 -22.30
C ASP A 143 1.42 -0.98 -21.67
N CYS A 144 1.20 -1.21 -20.37
CA CYS A 144 0.09 -0.61 -19.62
C CYS A 144 0.42 0.81 -19.12
N ARG A 145 1.70 1.19 -19.05
CA ARG A 145 2.13 2.44 -18.39
C ARG A 145 1.64 3.76 -19.01
N PRO A 146 1.40 3.88 -20.33
CA PRO A 146 0.79 5.10 -20.88
C PRO A 146 -0.57 5.43 -20.24
N ARG A 147 -1.28 4.41 -19.73
CA ARG A 147 -2.58 4.55 -19.07
C ARG A 147 -2.48 4.55 -17.55
N TRP A 148 -1.40 4.03 -16.97
CA TRP A 148 -1.28 3.77 -15.53
C TRP A 148 0.04 4.31 -14.97
N SER A 149 -0.06 5.41 -14.21
CA SER A 149 1.07 6.07 -13.53
C SER A 149 1.50 5.40 -12.23
N ARG A 150 0.66 4.54 -11.64
CA ARG A 150 0.93 3.84 -10.38
C ARG A 150 1.78 2.60 -10.57
N LEU A 151 2.61 2.26 -9.59
CA LEU A 151 3.50 1.09 -9.63
C LEU A 151 2.71 -0.18 -9.94
N PHE A 152 1.70 -0.51 -9.13
CA PHE A 152 0.85 -1.68 -9.36
C PHE A 152 -0.30 -1.36 -10.32
N VAL A 153 -0.45 -2.18 -11.36
CA VAL A 153 -1.55 -2.08 -12.31
C VAL A 153 -2.80 -2.73 -11.71
N THR A 154 -3.89 -1.98 -11.62
CA THR A 154 -5.20 -2.50 -11.19
C THR A 154 -6.04 -2.89 -12.41
N VAL A 155 -6.60 -4.09 -12.41
CA VAL A 155 -7.47 -4.59 -13.50
C VAL A 155 -8.89 -4.02 -13.41
N SER A 156 -9.29 -3.52 -12.23
CA SER A 156 -10.57 -2.84 -12.00
C SER A 156 -10.36 -1.34 -11.86
N GLU A 157 -11.29 -0.54 -12.38
CA GLU A 157 -11.37 0.88 -12.02
C GLU A 157 -11.47 1.00 -10.49
N PRO A 158 -10.67 1.87 -9.85
CA PRO A 158 -10.81 2.11 -8.42
C PRO A 158 -12.21 2.68 -8.18
N GLN A 159 -13.06 1.95 -7.44
CA GLN A 159 -14.37 2.45 -7.07
C GLN A 159 -14.18 3.80 -6.34
N ARG A 160 -14.75 4.86 -6.91
CA ARG A 160 -14.68 6.26 -6.45
C ARG A 160 -15.46 6.49 -5.14
N VAL A 161 -15.29 5.62 -4.15
CA VAL A 161 -16.04 5.70 -2.89
C VAL A 161 -15.53 6.84 -2.00
N ILE A 162 -14.25 7.20 -2.10
CA ILE A 162 -13.63 8.19 -1.21
C ILE A 162 -13.91 9.65 -1.64
N GLN A 163 -14.15 9.92 -2.93
CA GLN A 163 -14.41 11.31 -3.39
C GLN A 163 -15.72 11.89 -2.85
N ARG A 164 -16.75 11.06 -2.63
CA ARG A 164 -18.02 11.55 -2.07
C ARG A 164 -17.88 12.07 -0.63
N ALA A 165 -17.06 11.41 0.19
CA ALA A 165 -16.88 11.80 1.59
C ALA A 165 -16.21 13.18 1.80
N TYR A 166 -15.53 13.71 0.77
CA TYR A 166 -14.88 15.02 0.81
C TYR A 166 -15.55 16.06 -0.09
N GLN A 167 -16.49 15.67 -0.96
CA GLN A 167 -17.28 16.62 -1.75
C GLN A 167 -18.41 17.26 -0.96
N ASP A 168 -18.84 16.64 0.14
CA ASP A 168 -19.93 17.12 0.99
C ASP A 168 -19.46 18.06 2.12
N VAL A 169 -18.18 18.45 2.16
CA VAL A 169 -17.69 19.45 3.13
C VAL A 169 -17.63 20.80 2.42
N SER A 170 -18.59 21.68 2.70
CA SER A 170 -18.59 23.06 2.23
C SER A 170 -17.43 23.83 2.88
N GLU A 171 -16.83 24.76 2.14
CA GLU A 171 -15.82 25.72 2.67
C GLU A 171 -16.34 26.51 3.90
N GLU A 172 -17.66 26.62 4.07
CA GLU A 172 -18.29 27.22 5.25
C GLU A 172 -18.20 26.32 6.50
N ASP A 173 -18.21 25.00 6.35
CA ASP A 173 -18.14 24.06 7.48
C ASP A 173 -16.72 24.02 8.09
N MET A 174 -15.69 24.20 7.26
CA MET A 174 -14.30 24.35 7.73
C MET A 174 -14.07 25.65 8.52
N ARG A 175 -14.82 26.72 8.24
CA ARG A 175 -14.70 27.99 8.98
C ARG A 175 -15.49 28.00 10.30
N SER A 176 -16.40 27.05 10.47
CA SER A 176 -17.30 26.97 11.63
C SER A 176 -16.68 26.23 12.82
N VAL A 177 -15.57 25.50 12.62
CA VAL A 177 -14.85 24.82 13.70
C VAL A 177 -13.90 25.79 14.41
N LYS A 178 -14.47 26.73 15.18
CA LYS A 178 -13.75 27.42 16.25
C LYS A 178 -13.82 26.57 17.50
N ILE A 179 -12.81 25.73 17.72
CA ILE A 179 -12.64 25.02 18.98
C ILE A 179 -12.17 26.06 20.01
N ASN A 180 -13.07 26.45 20.91
CA ASN A 180 -12.71 27.29 22.05
C ASN A 180 -12.11 26.40 23.15
N ALA A 181 -10.87 26.71 23.55
CA ALA A 181 -10.01 25.92 24.44
C ALA A 181 -10.51 25.74 25.90
N HIS A 182 -11.78 26.03 26.19
CA HIS A 182 -12.36 26.01 27.54
C HIS A 182 -13.40 24.90 27.80
N GLU A 183 -13.68 24.02 26.84
CA GLU A 183 -14.68 22.93 26.99
C GLU A 183 -14.07 21.53 27.17
N ILE A 184 -12.87 21.44 27.72
CA ILE A 184 -12.33 20.16 28.22
C ILE A 184 -12.07 20.34 29.71
N GLY A 185 -13.12 20.14 30.50
CA GLY A 185 -13.04 19.91 31.94
C GLY A 185 -12.89 18.42 32.22
#